data_AF-A0A3C0CWS8-F1
#
_entry.id   AF-A0A3C0CWS8-F1
#
_cell.length_a   1.000
_cell.length_b   1.000
_cell.length_c   1.000
_cell.angle_alpha   90.00
_cell.angle_beta   90.00
_cell.angle_gamma   90.00
#
_symmetry.space_group_name_H-M   'P 1'
#
loop_
_entity.id
_entity.type
_entity.pdbx_description
1 polymer ?
#
loop_
_entity_poly.entity_id
_entity_poly.type
_entity_poly.pdbx_seq_one_letter_code
_entity_poly.pdbx_strand_id
1 'polypeptide(L)'
;MKTRIANLALTLLILLSFTSIAMAAEEFISVYPYPSASYTPKCLEFCQKNAVTEVIMSYRCVVKGEDKPYKDAGLSVNCGWMPWRNFWTIQSSEKMAEQLKSWSTQNMGPGFVERVDAFSIDEPNWGYGDWKLQSIPELEKDTYLRNEYYKKFSCWPTLSQDRLNNPKGWRNTVWFRQKVFTDRLANVIAGYKSAFPDKDLMLNLSPVAYESGGQMGIDVHRFKDFPRFCRMATDPYFQAFRRPLQWSGYLIRWHKSAMGERPLSGIIQFYDSQRDTGWPYEGYMDLNPDDVYRQPFEYLMNGATSLQIFVMCEPTQKREQNTKALEKSLSFARENKHLWQDTRPVSQVGVYFSENTFRMKDMWGSWSRMTGLYGASFQTEYTYYALSHMQVPADIVSVPFCQESGLPEKLKGYSVIILPDVKCMSKYEADSFAGYVKNGGTLIIT
;
A
#
# COMPACT_ATOMS: atom_id res chain seq x y z
N MET A 1 16.13 -0.22 -52.27
CA MET A 1 15.73 -1.41 -51.48
C MET A 1 16.28 -1.42 -50.05
N LYS A 2 17.59 -1.23 -49.84
CA LYS A 2 18.21 -1.27 -48.49
C LYS A 2 17.60 -0.30 -47.46
N THR A 3 17.21 0.90 -47.86
CA THR A 3 16.58 1.92 -46.98
C THR A 3 15.13 1.61 -46.58
N ARG A 4 14.37 0.89 -47.41
CA ARG A 4 12.98 0.49 -47.07
C ARG A 4 12.95 -0.66 -46.07
N ILE A 5 13.94 -1.56 -46.13
CA ILE A 5 14.07 -2.68 -45.18
C ILE A 5 14.50 -2.17 -43.79
N ALA A 6 15.38 -1.15 -43.74
CA ALA A 6 15.78 -0.54 -42.47
C ALA A 6 14.62 0.17 -41.76
N ASN A 7 13.75 0.89 -42.49
CA ASN A 7 12.56 1.51 -41.91
C ASN A 7 11.53 0.47 -41.46
N LEU A 8 11.32 -0.61 -42.22
CA LEU A 8 10.40 -1.67 -41.82
C LEU A 8 10.89 -2.38 -40.54
N ALA A 9 12.19 -2.63 -40.43
CA ALA A 9 12.81 -3.24 -39.26
C ALA A 9 12.73 -2.32 -38.03
N LEU A 10 12.94 -1.00 -38.19
CA LEU A 10 12.81 -0.02 -37.12
C LEU A 10 11.35 0.12 -36.66
N THR A 11 10.40 0.15 -37.59
CA THR A 11 8.97 0.19 -37.27
C THR A 11 8.52 -1.12 -36.60
N LEU A 12 9.03 -2.28 -37.02
CA LEU A 12 8.78 -3.56 -36.32
C LEU A 12 9.45 -3.61 -34.95
N LEU A 13 10.65 -3.04 -34.77
CA LEU A 13 11.33 -2.95 -33.46
C LEU A 13 10.61 -1.99 -32.51
N ILE A 14 10.01 -0.92 -33.04
CA ILE A 14 9.17 0.02 -32.28
C ILE A 14 7.82 -0.64 -31.96
N LEU A 15 7.19 -1.32 -32.92
CA LEU A 15 5.96 -2.08 -32.65
C LEU A 15 6.22 -3.23 -31.68
N LEU A 16 7.33 -3.95 -31.81
CA LEU A 16 7.75 -4.97 -30.85
C LEU A 16 8.08 -4.33 -29.51
N SER A 17 8.72 -3.17 -29.41
CA SER A 17 8.94 -2.53 -28.10
C SER A 17 7.64 -1.99 -27.47
N PHE A 18 6.61 -1.69 -28.27
CA PHE A 18 5.26 -1.35 -27.79
C PHE A 18 4.38 -2.57 -27.50
N THR A 19 4.61 -3.73 -28.11
CA THR A 19 3.84 -4.97 -27.89
C THR A 19 4.59 -6.03 -27.08
N SER A 20 5.87 -5.83 -26.80
CA SER A 20 6.77 -6.74 -26.07
C SER A 20 7.37 -6.12 -24.82
N ILE A 21 6.69 -5.15 -24.20
CA ILE A 21 6.45 -5.34 -22.77
C ILE A 21 5.47 -6.52 -22.70
N ALA A 22 6.00 -7.72 -22.95
CA ALA A 22 5.50 -8.90 -22.31
C ALA A 22 5.70 -8.60 -20.84
N MET A 23 4.73 -7.91 -20.24
CA MET A 23 4.48 -8.03 -18.82
C MET A 23 4.37 -9.54 -18.67
N ALA A 24 5.45 -10.17 -18.17
CA ALA A 24 5.39 -11.54 -17.68
C ALA A 24 4.07 -11.60 -16.92
N ALA A 25 3.14 -12.43 -17.40
CA ALA A 25 1.73 -12.31 -17.06
C ALA A 25 1.64 -12.14 -15.55
N GLU A 26 1.34 -10.91 -15.10
CA GLU A 26 1.41 -10.62 -13.66
C GLU A 26 0.56 -11.66 -12.98
N GLU A 27 1.17 -12.34 -12.00
CA GLU A 27 0.50 -13.31 -11.17
C GLU A 27 -0.76 -12.66 -10.64
N PHE A 28 -1.90 -13.21 -11.06
CA PHE A 28 -3.17 -12.53 -10.88
C PHE A 28 -3.69 -12.71 -9.46
N ILE A 29 -3.40 -13.87 -8.85
CA ILE A 29 -3.86 -14.26 -7.52
C ILE A 29 -2.71 -14.95 -6.77
N SER A 30 -2.33 -14.39 -5.61
CA SER A 30 -1.47 -15.05 -4.62
C SER A 30 -2.23 -15.33 -3.31
N VAL A 31 -1.74 -16.26 -2.50
CA VAL A 31 -2.39 -16.66 -1.24
C VAL A 31 -1.41 -16.63 -0.07
N TYR A 32 -1.85 -16.15 1.08
CA TYR A 32 -1.16 -16.32 2.35
C TYR A 32 -1.82 -17.45 3.15
N PRO A 33 -1.32 -18.70 3.09
CA PRO A 33 -1.92 -19.79 3.84
C PRO A 33 -1.59 -19.72 5.33
N TYR A 34 -2.53 -20.13 6.20
CA TYR A 34 -2.19 -20.48 7.58
C TYR A 34 -1.38 -21.78 7.59
N PRO A 35 -0.14 -21.74 8.08
CA PRO A 35 0.69 -22.93 8.15
C PRO A 35 0.20 -23.89 9.24
N SER A 36 -0.33 -25.03 8.84
CA SER A 36 -0.55 -26.20 9.71
C SER A 36 -0.66 -27.45 8.85
N ALA A 37 0.00 -28.54 9.27
CA ALA A 37 -0.11 -29.84 8.61
C ALA A 37 -1.57 -30.31 8.44
N SER A 38 -2.47 -29.91 9.36
CA SER A 38 -3.89 -30.23 9.28
C SER A 38 -4.65 -29.48 8.18
N TYR A 39 -4.14 -28.33 7.73
CA TYR A 39 -4.83 -27.45 6.78
C TYR A 39 -4.18 -27.43 5.40
N THR A 40 -2.91 -27.80 5.28
CA THR A 40 -2.16 -27.83 4.01
C THR A 40 -2.93 -28.48 2.86
N PRO A 41 -3.58 -29.66 3.01
CA PRO A 41 -4.34 -30.25 1.90
C PRO A 41 -5.48 -29.37 1.39
N LYS A 42 -6.24 -28.73 2.30
CA LYS A 42 -7.36 -27.84 1.94
C LYS A 42 -6.86 -26.55 1.28
N CYS A 43 -5.74 -26.00 1.78
CA CYS A 43 -5.11 -24.82 1.19
C CYS A 43 -4.60 -25.12 -0.23
N LEU A 44 -3.99 -26.30 -0.45
CA LEU A 44 -3.55 -26.73 -1.78
C LEU A 44 -4.72 -26.93 -2.74
N GLU A 45 -5.82 -27.54 -2.28
CA GLU A 45 -7.06 -27.68 -3.06
C GLU A 45 -7.59 -26.30 -3.48
N PHE A 46 -7.66 -25.34 -2.55
CA PHE A 46 -8.04 -23.96 -2.85
C PHE A 46 -7.10 -23.32 -3.88
N CYS A 47 -5.77 -23.49 -3.73
CA CYS A 47 -4.79 -22.95 -4.65
C CYS A 47 -4.98 -23.51 -6.07
N GLN A 48 -5.14 -24.83 -6.20
CA GLN A 48 -5.36 -25.51 -7.47
C GLN A 48 -6.66 -25.04 -8.14
N LYS A 49 -7.77 -25.03 -7.39
CA LYS A 49 -9.09 -24.64 -7.90
C LYS A 49 -9.12 -23.18 -8.38
N ASN A 50 -8.42 -22.30 -7.68
CA ASN A 50 -8.40 -20.87 -7.98
C ASN A 50 -7.21 -20.42 -8.84
N ALA A 51 -6.42 -21.37 -9.38
CA ALA A 51 -5.21 -21.11 -10.18
C ALA A 51 -4.26 -20.10 -9.52
N VAL A 52 -4.05 -20.26 -8.22
CA VAL A 52 -3.04 -19.52 -7.46
C VAL A 52 -1.67 -19.94 -7.96
N THR A 53 -0.76 -19.00 -8.18
CA THR A 53 0.61 -19.28 -8.65
C THR A 53 1.66 -19.07 -7.56
N GLU A 54 1.31 -18.31 -6.53
CA GLU A 54 2.24 -17.87 -5.49
C GLU A 54 1.61 -18.03 -4.10
N VAL A 55 2.39 -18.55 -3.16
CA VAL A 55 2.05 -18.60 -1.74
C VAL A 55 3.02 -17.77 -0.90
N ILE A 56 2.49 -16.99 0.03
CA ILE A 56 3.26 -16.15 0.94
C ILE A 56 3.21 -16.77 2.33
N MET A 57 4.35 -17.12 2.90
CA MET A 57 4.45 -17.79 4.19
C MET A 57 5.41 -17.07 5.13
N SER A 58 5.12 -17.11 6.43
CA SER A 58 6.07 -16.62 7.44
C SER A 58 7.41 -17.33 7.30
N TYR A 59 8.50 -16.57 7.47
CA TYR A 59 9.85 -17.11 7.56
C TYR A 59 9.95 -18.30 8.54
N ARG A 60 9.21 -18.27 9.67
CA ARG A 60 9.21 -19.35 10.67
C ARG A 60 8.64 -20.66 10.14
N CYS A 61 7.72 -20.58 9.19
CA CYS A 61 7.00 -21.71 8.62
C CYS A 61 7.81 -22.36 7.52
N VAL A 62 8.47 -21.55 6.69
CA VAL A 62 9.43 -22.06 5.71
C VAL A 62 10.62 -22.76 6.40
N VAL A 63 11.08 -22.26 7.55
CA VAL A 63 12.14 -22.93 8.34
C VAL A 63 11.69 -24.30 8.87
N LYS A 64 10.39 -24.48 9.15
CA LYS A 64 9.82 -25.78 9.54
C LYS A 64 9.58 -26.73 8.37
N GLY A 65 9.82 -26.31 7.12
CA GLY A 65 9.58 -27.10 5.92
C GLY A 65 8.10 -27.17 5.49
N GLU A 66 7.27 -26.25 5.99
CA GLU A 66 5.83 -26.20 5.66
C GLU A 66 5.56 -25.69 4.23
N ASP A 67 6.57 -25.13 3.57
CA ASP A 67 6.61 -24.71 2.18
C ASP A 67 6.67 -25.89 1.19
N LYS A 68 7.28 -27.02 1.60
CA LYS A 68 7.57 -28.14 0.72
C LYS A 68 6.35 -28.65 -0.07
N PRO A 69 5.17 -28.88 0.54
CA PRO A 69 4.00 -29.34 -0.20
C PRO A 69 3.53 -28.37 -1.30
N TYR A 70 3.76 -27.07 -1.12
CA TYR A 70 3.41 -26.04 -2.10
C TYR A 70 4.41 -26.01 -3.25
N LYS A 71 5.71 -26.14 -2.96
CA LYS A 71 6.76 -26.33 -3.98
C LYS A 71 6.54 -27.60 -4.80
N ASP A 72 6.24 -28.72 -4.15
CA ASP A 72 5.95 -30.00 -4.81
C ASP A 72 4.71 -29.90 -5.73
N ALA A 73 3.78 -29.00 -5.42
CA ALA A 73 2.62 -28.66 -6.26
C ALA A 73 2.92 -27.62 -7.36
N GLY A 74 4.17 -27.17 -7.50
CA GLY A 74 4.61 -26.22 -8.53
C GLY A 74 4.31 -24.75 -8.22
N LEU A 75 4.00 -24.41 -6.96
CA LEU A 75 3.72 -23.03 -6.54
C LEU A 75 5.01 -22.28 -6.18
N SER A 76 5.07 -21.00 -6.52
CA SER A 76 6.10 -20.07 -6.04
C SER A 76 5.91 -19.82 -4.54
N VAL A 77 7.00 -19.77 -3.76
CA VAL A 77 6.98 -19.56 -2.31
C VAL A 77 7.69 -18.26 -1.95
N ASN A 78 6.93 -17.34 -1.39
CA ASN A 78 7.38 -16.04 -0.90
C ASN A 78 7.53 -16.03 0.61
N CYS A 79 8.67 -15.57 1.09
CA CYS A 79 8.94 -15.47 2.51
C CYS A 79 8.49 -14.11 3.07
N GLY A 80 7.38 -14.11 3.81
CA GLY A 80 6.84 -12.96 4.52
C GLY A 80 7.37 -12.78 5.95
N TRP A 81 7.00 -11.64 6.54
CA TRP A 81 7.29 -11.25 7.93
C TRP A 81 8.78 -11.23 8.29
N MET A 82 9.62 -10.80 7.35
CA MET A 82 11.04 -10.58 7.62
C MET A 82 11.20 -9.41 8.62
N PRO A 83 12.07 -9.53 9.65
CA PRO A 83 12.18 -8.52 10.71
C PRO A 83 13.05 -7.34 10.27
N TRP A 84 12.59 -6.61 9.26
CA TRP A 84 13.28 -5.48 8.63
C TRP A 84 13.67 -4.38 9.66
N ARG A 85 12.93 -4.26 10.78
CA ARG A 85 13.22 -3.33 11.90
C ARG A 85 14.65 -3.45 12.43
N ASN A 86 15.18 -4.66 12.47
CA ASN A 86 16.51 -4.92 13.01
C ASN A 86 17.61 -4.26 12.18
N PHE A 87 17.31 -3.87 10.95
CA PHE A 87 18.28 -3.30 10.03
C PHE A 87 18.07 -1.80 9.78
N TRP A 88 17.02 -1.21 10.36
CA TRP A 88 16.57 0.16 10.06
C TRP A 88 17.61 1.27 10.34
N THR A 89 18.53 1.03 11.27
CA THR A 89 19.58 2.00 11.63
C THR A 89 20.82 1.90 10.74
N ILE A 90 20.90 0.89 9.87
CA ILE A 90 22.04 0.72 8.96
C ILE A 90 21.89 1.68 7.79
N GLN A 91 22.91 2.50 7.56
CA GLN A 91 22.89 3.56 6.54
C GLN A 91 23.54 3.15 5.20
N SER A 92 24.31 2.06 5.18
CA SER A 92 24.95 1.53 3.96
C SER A 92 24.17 0.32 3.44
N SER A 93 23.82 0.31 2.16
CA SER A 93 23.14 -0.80 1.49
C SER A 93 24.02 -2.06 1.40
N GLU A 94 25.35 -1.89 1.33
CA GLU A 94 26.31 -3.01 1.33
C GLU A 94 26.32 -3.71 2.70
N LYS A 95 26.48 -2.92 3.78
CA LYS A 95 26.42 -3.44 5.15
C LYS A 95 25.04 -4.01 5.47
N MET A 96 23.98 -3.39 4.94
CA MET A 96 22.61 -3.91 5.02
C MET A 96 22.53 -5.30 4.38
N ALA A 97 23.06 -5.46 3.17
CA ALA A 97 23.04 -6.73 2.46
C ALA A 97 23.82 -7.83 3.20
N GLU A 98 24.99 -7.52 3.75
CA GLU A 98 25.77 -8.44 4.59
C GLU A 98 24.98 -8.88 5.83
N GLN A 99 24.34 -7.92 6.53
CA GLN A 99 23.56 -8.23 7.72
C GLN A 99 22.27 -9.01 7.40
N LEU A 100 21.61 -8.71 6.28
CA LEU A 100 20.45 -9.48 5.81
C LEU A 100 20.83 -10.93 5.51
N LYS A 101 21.96 -11.16 4.82
CA LYS A 101 22.50 -12.50 4.58
C LYS A 101 22.83 -13.22 5.88
N SER A 102 23.58 -12.56 6.76
CA SER A 102 23.99 -13.10 8.05
C SER A 102 22.77 -13.49 8.91
N TRP A 103 21.79 -12.59 9.03
CA TRP A 103 20.57 -12.84 9.77
C TRP A 103 19.77 -14.00 9.17
N SER A 104 19.64 -14.04 7.84
CA SER A 104 18.91 -15.13 7.16
C SER A 104 19.57 -16.48 7.44
N THR A 105 20.89 -16.58 7.28
CA THR A 105 21.62 -17.83 7.58
C THR A 105 21.51 -18.22 9.05
N GLN A 106 21.63 -17.28 9.99
CA GLN A 106 21.57 -17.56 11.42
C GLN A 106 20.18 -17.98 11.90
N ASN A 107 19.13 -17.33 11.41
CA ASN A 107 17.76 -17.51 11.92
C ASN A 107 16.97 -18.54 11.12
N MET A 108 17.37 -18.81 9.87
CA MET A 108 16.64 -19.67 8.95
C MET A 108 17.42 -20.91 8.53
N GLY A 109 18.73 -20.92 8.79
CA GLY A 109 19.65 -21.99 8.43
C GLY A 109 20.24 -21.84 7.02
N PRO A 110 21.32 -22.58 6.74
CA PRO A 110 21.91 -22.64 5.40
C PRO A 110 20.94 -23.31 4.42
N GLY A 111 20.89 -22.84 3.17
CA GLY A 111 20.03 -23.44 2.14
C GLY A 111 18.59 -22.91 2.10
N PHE A 112 18.20 -22.01 3.02
CA PHE A 112 16.84 -21.45 3.02
C PHE A 112 16.59 -20.48 1.87
N VAL A 113 17.57 -19.62 1.54
CA VAL A 113 17.41 -18.57 0.52
C VAL A 113 17.15 -19.20 -0.85
N GLU A 114 17.71 -20.38 -1.09
CA GLU A 114 17.52 -21.19 -2.28
C GLU A 114 16.10 -21.76 -2.38
N ARG A 115 15.41 -21.96 -1.25
CA ARG A 115 14.06 -22.52 -1.19
C ARG A 115 12.95 -21.52 -1.49
N VAL A 116 13.19 -20.22 -1.34
CA VAL A 116 12.16 -19.19 -1.55
C VAL A 116 12.39 -18.41 -2.83
N ASP A 117 11.33 -17.94 -3.46
CA ASP A 117 11.39 -17.23 -4.74
C ASP A 117 11.37 -15.71 -4.56
N ALA A 118 10.72 -15.23 -3.49
CA ALA A 118 10.68 -13.82 -3.15
C ALA A 118 10.68 -13.56 -1.63
N PHE A 119 10.84 -12.30 -1.29
CA PHE A 119 10.64 -11.78 0.07
C PHE A 119 9.47 -10.81 0.12
N SER A 120 8.73 -10.85 1.22
CA SER A 120 7.69 -9.88 1.55
C SER A 120 8.04 -9.18 2.86
N ILE A 121 8.14 -7.86 2.79
CA ILE A 121 8.30 -6.98 3.94
C ILE A 121 6.96 -6.31 4.23
N ASP A 122 6.47 -6.50 5.46
CA ASP A 122 5.32 -5.72 5.93
C ASP A 122 5.78 -4.31 6.26
N GLU A 123 4.92 -3.34 5.96
CA GLU A 123 5.16 -1.96 6.35
C GLU A 123 5.46 -1.88 7.84
N PRO A 124 6.41 -1.02 8.22
CA PRO A 124 6.75 -0.82 9.60
C PRO A 124 5.61 -0.52 10.57
N ASN A 125 5.18 -1.51 11.34
CA ASN A 125 4.15 -1.23 12.35
C ASN A 125 4.60 -0.37 13.55
N TRP A 126 5.86 -0.12 13.94
CA TRP A 126 6.28 0.66 15.15
C TRP A 126 5.49 0.55 16.51
N GLY A 127 4.49 -0.33 16.65
CA GLY A 127 3.63 -0.43 17.82
C GLY A 127 2.54 0.65 17.89
N TYR A 128 1.48 0.34 18.63
CA TYR A 128 0.47 1.31 19.07
C TYR A 128 1.11 2.25 20.10
N GLY A 129 1.52 3.44 19.69
CA GLY A 129 2.05 4.46 20.60
C GLY A 129 2.05 5.82 19.92
N ASP A 130 1.98 6.88 20.71
CA ASP A 130 1.98 8.25 20.21
C ASP A 130 3.28 8.54 19.44
N TRP A 131 3.21 8.55 18.10
CA TRP A 131 4.33 8.84 17.22
C TRP A 131 4.94 10.21 17.49
N LYS A 132 4.22 11.14 18.13
CA LYS A 132 4.84 12.36 18.64
C LYS A 132 5.97 11.99 19.57
N LEU A 133 5.69 11.16 20.57
CA LEU A 133 6.58 10.83 21.68
C LEU A 133 7.66 9.79 21.32
N GLN A 134 7.42 8.91 20.34
CA GLN A 134 8.38 7.83 20.03
C GLN A 134 9.50 8.20 19.04
N SER A 135 9.23 9.09 18.07
CA SER A 135 10.24 9.50 17.06
C SER A 135 10.85 10.88 17.30
N ILE A 136 10.34 11.65 18.28
CA ILE A 136 10.97 12.88 18.80
C ILE A 136 12.35 12.53 19.39
N PRO A 137 12.47 11.50 20.25
CA PRO A 137 13.72 11.22 20.95
C PRO A 137 14.88 10.81 20.03
N GLU A 138 14.62 10.16 18.89
CA GLU A 138 15.68 9.82 17.94
C GLU A 138 16.24 11.07 17.25
N LEU A 139 15.38 11.99 16.81
CA LEU A 139 15.79 13.27 16.23
C LEU A 139 16.54 14.16 17.24
N GLU A 140 16.32 13.99 18.55
CA GLU A 140 17.07 14.72 19.59
C GLU A 140 18.44 14.13 19.87
N LYS A 141 18.52 12.80 19.88
CA LYS A 141 19.72 12.06 20.31
C LYS A 141 20.71 11.83 19.17
N ASP A 142 20.23 11.76 17.94
CA ASP A 142 21.06 11.51 16.77
C ASP A 142 21.59 12.83 16.17
N THR A 143 22.87 13.12 16.41
CA THR A 143 23.57 14.31 15.89
C THR A 143 23.51 14.42 14.36
N TYR A 144 23.56 13.28 13.64
CA TYR A 144 23.49 13.28 12.18
C TYR A 144 22.09 13.73 11.72
N LEU A 145 21.02 13.14 12.29
CA LEU A 145 19.65 13.54 11.95
C LEU A 145 19.38 15.01 12.29
N ARG A 146 19.93 15.53 13.39
CA ARG A 146 19.84 16.96 13.75
C ARG A 146 20.49 17.86 12.71
N ASN A 147 21.66 17.49 12.24
CA ASN A 147 22.38 18.25 11.22
C ASN A 147 21.63 18.22 9.88
N GLU A 148 21.09 17.07 9.48
CA GLU A 148 20.25 16.95 8.28
C GLU A 148 18.96 17.79 8.38
N TYR A 149 18.31 17.79 9.55
CA TYR A 149 17.17 18.66 9.81
C TYR A 149 17.55 20.14 9.69
N TYR A 150 18.66 20.55 10.31
CA TYR A 150 19.14 21.93 10.25
C TYR A 150 19.49 22.35 8.82
N LYS A 151 20.17 21.49 8.04
CA LYS A 151 20.44 21.74 6.61
C LYS A 151 19.16 21.98 5.82
N LYS A 152 18.09 21.22 6.11
CA LYS A 152 16.82 21.33 5.39
C LYS A 152 16.00 22.55 5.77
N PHE A 153 15.97 22.92 7.05
CA PHE A 153 15.04 23.94 7.57
C PHE A 153 15.69 25.18 8.18
N SER A 154 17.03 25.24 8.16
CA SER A 154 17.85 26.32 8.75
C SER A 154 17.48 26.64 10.21
N CYS A 155 17.03 25.63 10.94
CA CYS A 155 16.71 25.73 12.36
C CYS A 155 16.95 24.39 13.03
N TRP A 156 17.39 24.41 14.29
CA TRP A 156 17.58 23.17 15.04
C TRP A 156 16.22 22.53 15.33
N PRO A 157 16.11 21.19 15.35
CA PRO A 157 14.91 20.56 15.89
C PRO A 157 14.82 20.98 17.36
N THR A 158 13.68 21.52 17.75
CA THR A 158 13.39 21.95 19.13
C THR A 158 12.03 21.39 19.40
N LEU A 159 11.95 20.44 20.32
CA LEU A 159 10.75 19.64 20.54
C LEU A 159 10.17 19.97 21.93
N SER A 160 10.35 21.24 22.35
CA SER A 160 9.56 21.78 23.45
C SER A 160 8.08 21.67 23.11
N GLN A 161 7.26 21.44 24.14
CA GLN A 161 5.80 21.38 23.99
C GLN A 161 5.26 22.59 23.20
N ASP A 162 5.88 23.75 23.38
CA ASP A 162 5.55 25.00 22.67
C ASP A 162 5.76 24.93 21.15
N ARG A 163 6.77 24.19 20.66
CA ARG A 163 7.02 24.06 19.21
C ARG A 163 6.18 22.97 18.57
N LEU A 164 5.75 21.96 19.33
CA LEU A 164 4.71 21.01 18.88
C LEU A 164 3.35 21.69 18.71
N ASN A 165 3.12 22.79 19.45
CA ASN A 165 1.97 23.66 19.28
C ASN A 165 2.19 24.76 18.20
N ASN A 166 3.37 24.81 17.56
CA ASN A 166 3.66 25.71 16.45
C ASN A 166 3.43 24.99 15.10
N PRO A 167 2.52 25.48 14.22
CA PRO A 167 2.23 24.82 12.94
C PRO A 167 3.44 24.60 12.03
N LYS A 168 4.38 25.55 11.97
CA LYS A 168 5.58 25.45 11.13
C LYS A 168 6.58 24.43 11.70
N GLY A 169 6.74 24.41 13.02
CA GLY A 169 7.57 23.43 13.73
C GLY A 169 7.06 22.01 13.57
N TRP A 170 5.75 21.82 13.75
CA TRP A 170 5.08 20.54 13.54
C TRP A 170 5.19 20.06 12.09
N ARG A 171 4.87 20.93 11.12
CA ARG A 171 4.99 20.64 9.68
C ARG A 171 6.39 20.14 9.29
N ASN A 172 7.44 20.86 9.70
CA ASN A 172 8.82 20.48 9.40
C ASN A 172 9.18 19.12 10.02
N THR A 173 8.75 18.90 11.26
CA THR A 173 8.99 17.64 11.99
C THR A 173 8.32 16.46 11.29
N VAL A 174 7.05 16.59 10.92
CA VAL A 174 6.28 15.56 10.21
C VAL A 174 6.87 15.27 8.83
N TRP A 175 7.29 16.30 8.09
CA TRP A 175 7.94 16.11 6.79
C TRP A 175 9.26 15.36 6.91
N PHE A 176 10.11 15.75 7.88
CA PHE A 176 11.42 15.15 8.06
C PHE A 176 11.33 13.69 8.47
N ARG A 177 10.41 13.36 9.38
CA ARG A 177 10.17 11.99 9.84
C ARG A 177 9.78 11.07 8.68
N GLN A 178 8.84 11.50 7.86
CA GLN A 178 8.43 10.73 6.69
C GLN A 178 9.59 10.56 5.71
N LYS A 179 10.43 11.59 5.53
CA LYS A 179 11.64 11.48 4.71
C LYS A 179 12.60 10.42 5.25
N VAL A 180 12.99 10.51 6.53
CA VAL A 180 13.89 9.55 7.18
C VAL A 180 13.34 8.14 7.07
N PHE A 181 12.04 7.98 7.28
CA PHE A 181 11.37 6.71 7.12
C PHE A 181 11.53 6.15 5.70
N THR A 182 11.19 6.94 4.69
CA THR A 182 11.23 6.46 3.30
C THR A 182 12.66 6.22 2.82
N ASP A 183 13.63 7.01 3.28
CA ASP A 183 15.04 6.80 2.96
C ASP A 183 15.56 5.49 3.54
N ARG A 184 15.24 5.19 4.81
CA ARG A 184 15.66 3.96 5.49
C ARG A 184 15.00 2.74 4.88
N LEU A 185 13.70 2.83 4.56
CA LEU A 185 13.00 1.75 3.86
C LEU A 185 13.58 1.52 2.46
N ALA A 186 13.90 2.59 1.72
CA ALA A 186 14.58 2.48 0.44
C ALA A 186 15.97 1.83 0.57
N ASN A 187 16.72 2.13 1.65
CA ASN A 187 17.99 1.47 1.93
C ASN A 187 17.83 -0.03 2.24
N VAL A 188 16.79 -0.41 2.99
CA VAL A 188 16.44 -1.82 3.23
C VAL A 188 16.12 -2.52 1.90
N ILE A 189 15.28 -1.92 1.06
CA ILE A 189 14.92 -2.45 -0.28
C ILE A 189 16.18 -2.64 -1.15
N ALA A 190 17.06 -1.64 -1.18
CA ALA A 190 18.34 -1.74 -1.89
C ALA A 190 19.22 -2.86 -1.32
N GLY A 191 19.29 -2.99 0.00
CA GLY A 191 20.01 -4.07 0.68
C GLY A 191 19.46 -5.46 0.33
N TYR A 192 18.14 -5.63 0.25
CA TYR A 192 17.53 -6.88 -0.22
C TYR A 192 17.94 -7.20 -1.66
N LYS A 193 17.91 -6.21 -2.55
CA LYS A 193 18.31 -6.41 -3.95
C LYS A 193 19.79 -6.78 -4.07
N SER A 194 20.66 -6.17 -3.28
CA SER A 194 22.09 -6.50 -3.24
C SER A 194 22.35 -7.86 -2.57
N ALA A 195 21.58 -8.22 -1.55
CA ALA A 195 21.72 -9.49 -0.86
C ALA A 195 21.23 -10.67 -1.71
N PHE A 196 20.11 -10.48 -2.40
CA PHE A 196 19.36 -11.53 -3.08
C PHE A 196 18.94 -11.04 -4.49
N PRO A 197 19.90 -10.89 -5.42
CA PRO A 197 19.66 -10.24 -6.71
C PRO A 197 18.62 -10.97 -7.59
N ASP A 198 18.50 -12.28 -7.42
CA ASP A 198 17.60 -13.14 -8.21
C ASP A 198 16.24 -13.37 -7.53
N LYS A 199 15.97 -12.72 -6.40
CA LYS A 199 14.72 -12.86 -5.66
C LYS A 199 13.87 -11.60 -5.83
N ASP A 200 12.57 -11.81 -5.97
CA ASP A 200 11.61 -10.71 -5.99
C ASP A 200 11.43 -10.11 -4.59
N LEU A 201 10.98 -8.86 -4.54
CA LEU A 201 10.67 -8.18 -3.29
C LEU A 201 9.28 -7.56 -3.36
N MET A 202 8.54 -7.71 -2.26
CA MET A 202 7.23 -7.12 -2.09
C MET A 202 7.16 -6.31 -0.80
N LEU A 203 6.50 -5.15 -0.87
CA LEU A 203 6.18 -4.29 0.26
C LEU A 203 4.66 -4.26 0.47
N ASN A 204 4.20 -4.74 1.62
CA ASN A 204 2.79 -4.67 2.01
C ASN A 204 2.53 -3.36 2.77
N LEU A 205 1.75 -2.46 2.19
CA LEU A 205 1.33 -1.18 2.77
C LEU A 205 0.08 -1.41 3.62
N SER A 206 0.12 -1.05 4.91
CA SER A 206 -0.98 -1.30 5.87
C SER A 206 -1.60 0.01 6.34
N PRO A 207 -2.94 0.12 6.53
CA PRO A 207 -3.61 1.34 6.95
C PRO A 207 -3.26 1.71 8.39
N VAL A 208 -2.73 0.77 9.19
CA VAL A 208 -2.28 1.06 10.55
C VAL A 208 -1.13 2.08 10.53
N ALA A 209 -0.30 2.05 9.48
CA ALA A 209 0.74 3.03 9.26
C ALA A 209 0.22 4.35 8.67
N TYR A 210 -0.97 4.35 8.05
CA TYR A 210 -1.61 5.54 7.47
C TYR A 210 -2.53 6.27 8.46
N GLU A 211 -3.30 5.55 9.29
CA GLU A 211 -4.45 6.11 10.02
C GLU A 211 -4.58 5.74 11.49
N SER A 212 -3.87 4.72 11.99
CA SER A 212 -4.07 4.36 13.40
C SER A 212 -3.76 5.57 14.28
N GLY A 213 -4.63 5.90 15.22
CA GLY A 213 -4.52 7.12 16.04
C GLY A 213 -3.22 7.29 16.83
N GLY A 214 -2.31 6.32 16.78
CA GLY A 214 -0.93 6.43 17.25
C GLY A 214 0.09 6.89 16.20
N GLN A 215 -0.16 6.75 14.90
CA GLN A 215 0.83 6.92 13.84
C GLN A 215 0.41 7.99 12.81
N MET A 216 1.33 8.88 12.45
CA MET A 216 1.03 10.10 11.68
C MET A 216 0.84 9.89 10.16
N GLY A 217 0.75 8.66 9.68
CA GLY A 217 0.64 8.39 8.25
C GLY A 217 1.93 8.64 7.47
N ILE A 218 2.38 7.69 6.65
CA ILE A 218 3.37 8.01 5.61
C ILE A 218 2.65 8.61 4.41
N ASP A 219 3.23 9.66 3.83
CA ASP A 219 2.83 10.20 2.54
C ASP A 219 3.09 9.18 1.44
N VAL A 220 2.00 8.61 0.94
CA VAL A 220 1.99 7.58 -0.10
C VAL A 220 2.64 8.04 -1.39
N HIS A 221 2.66 9.36 -1.66
CA HIS A 221 3.35 9.92 -2.82
C HIS A 221 4.87 9.64 -2.78
N ARG A 222 5.45 9.43 -1.59
CA ARG A 222 6.87 9.13 -1.44
C ARG A 222 7.26 7.75 -1.95
N PHE A 223 6.30 6.84 -2.10
CA PHE A 223 6.56 5.52 -2.67
C PHE A 223 6.66 5.55 -4.19
N LYS A 224 6.21 6.62 -4.86
CA LYS A 224 6.25 6.75 -6.33
C LYS A 224 7.63 6.45 -6.91
N ASP A 225 8.68 6.89 -6.24
CA ASP A 225 10.07 6.79 -6.71
C ASP A 225 10.77 5.51 -6.25
N PHE A 226 10.07 4.62 -5.54
CA PHE A 226 10.65 3.34 -5.14
C PHE A 226 10.93 2.46 -6.37
N PRO A 227 11.99 1.63 -6.33
CA PRO A 227 12.35 0.79 -7.47
C PRO A 227 11.19 -0.08 -7.96
N ARG A 228 11.01 -0.15 -9.29
CA ARG A 228 9.93 -0.92 -9.94
C ARG A 228 9.98 -2.43 -9.64
N PHE A 229 11.15 -2.98 -9.31
CA PHE A 229 11.30 -4.38 -8.92
C PHE A 229 10.67 -4.68 -7.54
N CYS A 230 10.45 -3.66 -6.71
CA CYS A 230 9.74 -3.79 -5.44
C CYS A 230 8.23 -3.70 -5.72
N ARG A 231 7.56 -4.86 -5.74
CA ARG A 231 6.10 -4.96 -5.84
C ARG A 231 5.46 -4.32 -4.62
N MET A 232 4.29 -3.73 -4.80
CA MET A 232 3.52 -3.19 -3.68
C MET A 232 2.16 -3.84 -3.60
N ALA A 233 1.71 -4.09 -2.37
CA ALA A 233 0.40 -4.60 -2.05
C ALA A 233 -0.24 -3.68 -1.02
N THR A 234 -1.54 -3.38 -1.17
CA THR A 234 -2.28 -2.56 -0.21
C THR A 234 -3.19 -3.48 0.60
N ASP A 235 -2.96 -3.47 1.92
CA ASP A 235 -3.79 -4.10 2.91
C ASP A 235 -4.76 -3.06 3.48
N PRO A 236 -6.09 -3.28 3.51
CA PRO A 236 -7.05 -2.40 4.15
C PRO A 236 -7.26 -2.70 5.66
N TYR A 237 -6.45 -3.59 6.26
CA TYR A 237 -6.43 -4.16 7.63
C TYR A 237 -7.33 -3.58 8.72
N PHE A 238 -7.43 -2.25 8.87
CA PHE A 238 -8.01 -1.65 10.08
C PHE A 238 -9.52 -1.30 10.00
N GLN A 239 -10.13 -1.19 8.81
CA GLN A 239 -11.56 -0.84 8.67
C GLN A 239 -12.46 -1.98 8.13
N ALA A 240 -11.82 -3.13 7.89
CA ALA A 240 -12.40 -4.47 7.75
C ALA A 240 -13.69 -4.73 8.55
N PHE A 241 -13.73 -4.22 9.77
CA PHE A 241 -14.71 -4.59 10.79
C PHE A 241 -16.08 -3.92 10.61
N ARG A 242 -16.23 -2.93 9.72
CA ARG A 242 -17.54 -2.25 9.55
C ARG A 242 -17.95 -1.96 8.11
N ARG A 243 -17.02 -1.71 7.17
CA ARG A 243 -17.32 -1.26 5.79
C ARG A 243 -16.24 -1.65 4.75
N PRO A 244 -15.91 -2.94 4.62
CA PRO A 244 -14.72 -3.41 3.88
C PRO A 244 -14.67 -2.97 2.41
N LEU A 245 -15.81 -2.86 1.73
CA LEU A 245 -15.89 -2.52 0.30
C LEU A 245 -15.59 -1.04 0.02
N GLN A 246 -16.11 -0.13 0.86
CA GLN A 246 -15.97 1.33 0.67
C GLN A 246 -14.51 1.76 0.81
N TRP A 247 -13.87 1.23 1.85
CA TRP A 247 -12.50 1.57 2.24
C TRP A 247 -11.46 1.04 1.26
N SER A 248 -11.62 -0.21 0.82
CA SER A 248 -10.65 -0.89 -0.05
C SER A 248 -10.56 -0.23 -1.43
N GLY A 249 -11.70 0.08 -2.04
CA GLY A 249 -11.74 0.78 -3.33
C GLY A 249 -11.12 2.18 -3.26
N TYR A 250 -11.49 2.96 -2.24
CA TYR A 250 -10.92 4.29 -1.97
C TYR A 250 -9.39 4.26 -1.84
N LEU A 251 -8.85 3.37 -0.98
CA LEU A 251 -7.41 3.28 -0.75
C LEU A 251 -6.66 2.92 -2.03
N ILE A 252 -7.15 1.94 -2.79
CA ILE A 252 -6.51 1.55 -4.06
C ILE A 252 -6.52 2.70 -5.05
N ARG A 253 -7.66 3.40 -5.20
CA ARG A 253 -7.77 4.56 -6.10
C ARG A 253 -6.79 5.65 -5.71
N TRP A 254 -6.71 5.97 -4.42
CA TRP A 254 -5.78 6.97 -3.90
C TRP A 254 -4.32 6.55 -4.10
N HIS A 255 -3.95 5.33 -3.73
CA HIS A 255 -2.60 4.80 -3.90
C HIS A 255 -2.15 4.79 -5.35
N LYS A 256 -3.03 4.40 -6.29
CA LYS A 256 -2.74 4.48 -7.73
C LYS A 256 -2.53 5.91 -8.21
N SER A 257 -3.39 6.84 -7.79
CA SER A 257 -3.25 8.26 -8.12
C SER A 257 -1.94 8.85 -7.57
N ALA A 258 -1.55 8.49 -6.35
CA ALA A 258 -0.36 9.01 -5.68
C ALA A 258 0.94 8.40 -6.22
N MET A 259 0.98 7.08 -6.42
CA MET A 259 2.18 6.35 -6.83
C MET A 259 2.35 6.22 -8.35
N GLY A 260 1.37 6.69 -9.13
CA GLY A 260 1.35 6.62 -10.59
C GLY A 260 1.07 5.22 -11.15
N GLU A 261 1.46 4.99 -12.40
CA GLU A 261 1.21 3.75 -13.18
C GLU A 261 2.05 2.54 -12.72
N ARG A 262 2.29 2.39 -11.41
CA ARG A 262 2.97 1.21 -10.88
C ARG A 262 1.96 0.07 -10.67
N PRO A 263 2.34 -1.20 -10.85
CA PRO A 263 1.56 -2.34 -10.38
C PRO A 263 1.27 -2.23 -8.88
N LEU A 264 0.05 -2.59 -8.48
CA LEU A 264 -0.41 -2.54 -7.10
C LEU A 264 -1.37 -3.69 -6.86
N SER A 265 -1.05 -4.53 -5.89
CA SER A 265 -1.91 -5.65 -5.49
C SER A 265 -2.92 -5.20 -4.43
N GLY A 266 -4.13 -5.75 -4.48
CA GLY A 266 -5.12 -5.63 -3.40
C GLY A 266 -5.10 -6.84 -2.47
N ILE A 267 -4.97 -6.63 -1.16
CA ILE A 267 -4.99 -7.74 -0.18
C ILE A 267 -6.43 -7.94 0.34
N ILE A 268 -7.00 -9.09 0.02
CA ILE A 268 -8.28 -9.58 0.52
C ILE A 268 -8.03 -10.41 1.77
N GLN A 269 -8.52 -9.94 2.90
CA GLN A 269 -8.46 -10.70 4.14
C GLN A 269 -9.64 -11.66 4.23
N PHE A 270 -9.36 -12.95 4.08
CA PHE A 270 -10.38 -14.00 4.11
C PHE A 270 -10.10 -14.97 5.27
N TYR A 271 -10.39 -14.52 6.50
CA TYR A 271 -10.16 -15.33 7.69
C TYR A 271 -11.12 -15.10 8.85
N ASP A 272 -11.17 -16.08 9.76
CA ASP A 272 -11.89 -16.05 11.02
C ASP A 272 -11.01 -15.43 12.12
N SER A 273 -11.34 -14.21 12.56
CA SER A 273 -10.53 -13.45 13.53
C SER A 273 -10.53 -14.04 14.94
N GLN A 274 -11.37 -15.05 15.22
CA GLN A 274 -11.60 -15.60 16.54
C GLN A 274 -10.40 -16.30 17.19
N ARG A 275 -9.42 -16.80 16.41
CA ARG A 275 -8.46 -17.78 16.96
C ARG A 275 -7.15 -17.23 17.50
N ASP A 276 -6.60 -16.14 16.97
CA ASP A 276 -5.19 -15.78 17.27
C ASP A 276 -4.91 -14.33 17.67
N THR A 277 -5.87 -13.40 17.52
CA THR A 277 -5.53 -11.97 17.60
C THR A 277 -6.08 -11.26 18.84
N GLY A 278 -7.05 -11.83 19.56
CA GLY A 278 -7.66 -11.21 20.75
C GLY A 278 -8.47 -9.93 20.47
N TRP A 279 -8.77 -9.62 19.21
CA TRP A 279 -9.54 -8.44 18.78
C TRP A 279 -11.04 -8.75 18.65
N PRO A 280 -11.93 -7.74 18.80
CA PRO A 280 -13.37 -7.97 18.99
C PRO A 280 -14.10 -8.55 17.76
N TYR A 281 -14.76 -9.69 18.00
CA TYR A 281 -16.02 -10.29 17.51
C TYR A 281 -16.53 -10.22 16.05
N GLU A 282 -15.97 -9.43 15.11
CA GLU A 282 -16.54 -9.33 13.74
C GLU A 282 -15.47 -9.63 12.67
N GLY A 283 -15.25 -10.92 12.37
CA GLY A 283 -14.31 -11.32 11.32
C GLY A 283 -14.88 -11.15 9.90
N TYR A 284 -14.02 -10.99 8.89
CA TYR A 284 -14.39 -10.96 7.46
C TYR A 284 -15.25 -12.15 7.01
N MET A 285 -15.15 -13.25 7.73
CA MET A 285 -15.90 -14.47 7.48
C MET A 285 -17.37 -14.38 7.94
N ASP A 286 -17.79 -13.35 8.67
CA ASP A 286 -19.21 -13.04 9.00
C ASP A 286 -19.89 -12.07 8.03
N LEU A 287 -19.21 -11.67 6.95
CA LEU A 287 -19.82 -10.88 5.89
C LEU A 287 -20.89 -11.69 5.15
N ASN A 288 -21.87 -11.00 4.57
CA ASN A 288 -22.81 -11.63 3.66
C ASN A 288 -22.04 -12.20 2.44
N PRO A 289 -22.45 -13.34 1.86
CA PRO A 289 -21.81 -13.89 0.67
C PRO A 289 -21.68 -12.89 -0.48
N ASP A 290 -22.68 -12.00 -0.64
CA ASP A 290 -22.64 -10.94 -1.65
C ASP A 290 -21.55 -9.91 -1.41
N ASP A 291 -21.24 -9.60 -0.15
CA ASP A 291 -20.17 -8.68 0.20
C ASP A 291 -18.80 -9.32 -0.08
N VAL A 292 -18.65 -10.62 0.21
CA VAL A 292 -17.45 -11.40 -0.16
C VAL A 292 -17.27 -11.46 -1.68
N TYR A 293 -18.36 -11.73 -2.41
CA TYR A 293 -18.34 -11.80 -3.88
C TYR A 293 -17.88 -10.48 -4.53
N ARG A 294 -18.21 -9.33 -3.93
CA ARG A 294 -17.89 -8.00 -4.49
C ARG A 294 -16.44 -7.57 -4.28
N GLN A 295 -15.75 -8.11 -3.26
CA GLN A 295 -14.43 -7.64 -2.87
C GLN A 295 -13.39 -7.65 -4.00
N PRO A 296 -13.19 -8.75 -4.76
CA PRO A 296 -12.26 -8.74 -5.89
C PRO A 296 -12.53 -7.63 -6.89
N PHE A 297 -13.81 -7.35 -7.17
CA PHE A 297 -14.20 -6.34 -8.14
C PHE A 297 -13.92 -4.93 -7.63
N GLU A 298 -14.16 -4.66 -6.35
CA GLU A 298 -13.79 -3.36 -5.76
C GLU A 298 -12.30 -3.08 -5.91
N TYR A 299 -11.43 -4.06 -5.66
CA TYR A 299 -9.99 -3.88 -5.88
C TYR A 299 -9.65 -3.62 -7.35
N LEU A 300 -10.14 -4.47 -8.25
CA LEU A 300 -9.79 -4.44 -9.66
C LEU A 300 -10.35 -3.20 -10.38
N MET A 301 -11.62 -2.84 -10.15
CA MET A 301 -12.25 -1.66 -10.74
C MET A 301 -11.59 -0.36 -10.28
N ASN A 302 -11.05 -0.31 -9.06
CA ASN A 302 -10.33 0.86 -8.55
C ASN A 302 -8.85 0.91 -9.00
N GLY A 303 -8.37 -0.13 -9.69
CA GLY A 303 -7.10 -0.14 -10.41
C GLY A 303 -6.07 -1.15 -9.91
N ALA A 304 -6.38 -2.03 -8.95
CA ALA A 304 -5.45 -3.10 -8.58
C ALA A 304 -5.11 -3.98 -9.80
N THR A 305 -3.84 -4.34 -9.98
CA THR A 305 -3.39 -5.17 -11.12
C THR A 305 -3.41 -6.66 -10.80
N SER A 306 -3.42 -7.00 -9.51
CA SER A 306 -3.50 -8.36 -8.98
C SER A 306 -4.17 -8.38 -7.61
N LEU A 307 -4.52 -9.58 -7.15
CA LEU A 307 -5.14 -9.83 -5.85
C LEU A 307 -4.24 -10.74 -5.02
N GLN A 308 -4.22 -10.51 -3.71
CA GLN A 308 -3.61 -11.40 -2.74
C GLN A 308 -4.65 -11.78 -1.71
N ILE A 309 -4.73 -13.05 -1.35
CA ILE A 309 -5.78 -13.55 -0.48
C ILE A 309 -5.14 -14.09 0.79
N PHE A 310 -5.44 -13.45 1.91
CA PHE A 310 -4.96 -13.88 3.21
C PHE A 310 -5.92 -14.90 3.81
N VAL A 311 -5.53 -16.18 3.87
CA VAL A 311 -6.40 -17.31 4.28
C VAL A 311 -5.90 -17.85 5.62
N MET A 312 -6.45 -17.37 6.75
CA MET A 312 -6.02 -17.84 8.08
C MET A 312 -6.83 -19.00 8.70
N CYS A 313 -7.89 -19.51 8.08
CA CYS A 313 -8.71 -20.52 8.74
C CYS A 313 -9.17 -21.65 7.83
N GLU A 314 -9.44 -22.80 8.46
CA GLU A 314 -10.29 -23.85 7.91
C GLU A 314 -11.53 -23.20 7.28
N PRO A 315 -11.88 -23.53 6.03
CA PRO A 315 -13.25 -23.38 5.56
C PRO A 315 -14.12 -24.25 6.45
N THR A 316 -14.51 -23.73 7.62
CA THR A 316 -15.38 -24.47 8.52
C THR A 316 -16.74 -24.57 7.85
N GLN A 317 -17.42 -25.71 8.03
CA GLN A 317 -18.73 -25.99 7.42
C GLN A 317 -19.78 -24.88 7.66
N LYS A 318 -19.60 -24.04 8.69
CA LYS A 318 -20.49 -22.91 9.00
C LYS A 318 -20.48 -21.79 7.96
N ARG A 319 -19.50 -21.75 7.05
CA ARG A 319 -19.28 -20.60 6.15
C ARG A 319 -18.96 -20.99 4.71
N GLU A 320 -19.41 -22.17 4.26
CA GLU A 320 -19.24 -22.70 2.90
C GLU A 320 -19.74 -21.72 1.81
N GLN A 321 -20.81 -20.97 2.09
CA GLN A 321 -21.35 -19.97 1.16
C GLN A 321 -20.35 -18.84 0.87
N ASN A 322 -19.58 -18.40 1.87
CA ASN A 322 -18.58 -17.34 1.69
C ASN A 322 -17.37 -17.83 0.89
N THR A 323 -16.93 -19.07 1.14
CA THR A 323 -15.87 -19.69 0.31
C THR A 323 -16.33 -19.83 -1.14
N LYS A 324 -17.55 -20.33 -1.39
CA LYS A 324 -18.11 -20.42 -2.74
C LYS A 324 -18.25 -19.05 -3.42
N ALA A 325 -18.68 -18.03 -2.67
CA ALA A 325 -18.79 -16.66 -3.18
C ALA A 325 -17.41 -16.11 -3.59
N LEU A 326 -16.40 -16.29 -2.75
CA LEU A 326 -15.02 -15.90 -3.07
C LEU A 326 -14.51 -16.64 -4.31
N GLU A 327 -14.59 -17.97 -4.35
CA GLU A 327 -14.14 -18.77 -5.50
C GLU A 327 -14.83 -18.36 -6.80
N LYS A 328 -16.15 -18.10 -6.75
CA LYS A 328 -16.91 -17.61 -7.91
C LYS A 328 -16.41 -16.25 -8.37
N SER A 329 -16.16 -15.32 -7.43
CA SER A 329 -15.65 -13.99 -7.76
C SER A 329 -14.23 -14.03 -8.35
N LEU A 330 -13.35 -14.87 -7.81
CA LEU A 330 -11.98 -15.05 -8.32
C LEU A 330 -11.97 -15.69 -9.71
N SER A 331 -12.78 -16.73 -9.92
CA SER A 331 -12.93 -17.38 -11.23
C SER A 331 -13.41 -16.39 -12.28
N PHE A 332 -14.46 -15.61 -11.96
CA PHE A 332 -14.95 -14.56 -12.83
C PHE A 332 -13.88 -13.49 -13.11
N ALA A 333 -13.21 -13.00 -12.07
CA ALA A 333 -12.17 -11.98 -12.21
C ALA A 333 -11.03 -12.45 -13.13
N ARG A 334 -10.64 -13.73 -13.02
CA ARG A 334 -9.60 -14.34 -13.85
C ARG A 334 -10.04 -14.51 -15.30
N GLU A 335 -11.21 -15.11 -15.54
CA GLU A 335 -11.78 -15.31 -16.88
C GLU A 335 -11.97 -13.98 -17.62
N ASN A 336 -12.26 -12.94 -16.85
CA ASN A 336 -12.49 -11.59 -17.35
C ASN A 336 -11.30 -10.66 -17.09
N LYS A 337 -10.06 -11.18 -16.99
CA LYS A 337 -8.86 -10.36 -16.71
C LYS A 337 -8.72 -9.16 -17.65
N HIS A 338 -9.12 -9.36 -18.91
CA HIS A 338 -9.11 -8.34 -19.95
C HIS A 338 -10.02 -7.14 -19.65
N LEU A 339 -11.10 -7.31 -18.87
CA LEU A 339 -11.97 -6.22 -18.46
C LEU A 339 -11.24 -5.25 -17.52
N TRP A 340 -10.41 -5.75 -16.61
CA TRP A 340 -9.76 -4.94 -15.57
C TRP A 340 -8.54 -4.15 -16.06
N GLN A 341 -7.97 -4.53 -17.21
CA GLN A 341 -6.77 -3.88 -17.74
C GLN A 341 -7.02 -2.43 -18.20
N ASP A 342 -8.28 -2.09 -18.51
CA ASP A 342 -8.68 -0.76 -18.97
C ASP A 342 -9.84 -0.16 -18.16
N THR A 343 -10.19 -0.74 -17.00
CA THR A 343 -11.24 -0.18 -16.13
C THR A 343 -10.79 1.03 -15.31
N ARG A 344 -9.73 1.76 -15.70
CA ARG A 344 -9.45 3.04 -15.06
C ARG A 344 -10.59 3.99 -15.45
N PRO A 345 -11.50 4.39 -14.55
CA PRO A 345 -12.52 5.34 -14.95
C PRO A 345 -11.85 6.61 -15.46
N VAL A 346 -12.28 7.05 -16.65
CA VAL A 346 -12.04 8.41 -17.12
C VAL A 346 -12.95 9.29 -16.27
N SER A 347 -12.42 9.78 -15.15
CA SER A 347 -13.18 10.61 -14.24
C SER A 347 -13.08 12.09 -14.65
N GLN A 348 -14.23 12.77 -14.69
CA GLN A 348 -14.27 14.23 -14.73
C GLN A 348 -14.44 14.85 -13.32
N VAL A 349 -14.55 14.02 -12.28
CA VAL A 349 -14.73 14.43 -10.89
C VAL A 349 -13.52 14.02 -10.05
N GLY A 350 -12.85 14.98 -9.43
CA GLY A 350 -11.80 14.72 -8.44
C GLY A 350 -12.32 14.95 -7.02
N VAL A 351 -12.03 14.05 -6.10
CA VAL A 351 -12.16 14.28 -4.66
C VAL A 351 -10.78 14.59 -4.11
N TYR A 352 -10.59 15.79 -3.56
CA TYR A 352 -9.30 16.25 -3.09
C TYR A 352 -8.99 15.71 -1.69
N PHE A 353 -8.00 14.83 -1.60
CA PHE A 353 -7.42 14.41 -0.33
C PHE A 353 -6.25 15.32 0.05
N SER A 354 -6.47 16.16 1.05
CA SER A 354 -5.46 17.10 1.53
C SER A 354 -4.48 16.42 2.49
N GLU A 355 -3.28 16.07 1.98
CA GLU A 355 -2.19 15.53 2.81
C GLU A 355 -1.79 16.50 3.94
N ASN A 356 -1.95 17.82 3.71
CA ASN A 356 -1.73 18.86 4.72
C ASN A 356 -2.79 18.82 5.82
N THR A 357 -4.07 18.67 5.45
CA THR A 357 -5.15 18.51 6.42
C THR A 357 -4.87 17.26 7.23
N PHE A 358 -4.73 16.10 6.59
CA PHE A 358 -4.49 14.83 7.27
C PHE A 358 -3.33 14.86 8.29
N ARG A 359 -2.17 15.44 7.94
CA ARG A 359 -0.96 15.49 8.78
C ARG A 359 -0.90 16.63 9.79
N MET A 360 -1.81 17.59 9.71
CA MET A 360 -1.90 18.66 10.69
C MET A 360 -3.02 18.41 11.70
N LYS A 361 -3.70 17.24 11.66
CA LYS A 361 -4.86 16.89 12.51
C LYS A 361 -4.65 17.23 13.97
N ASP A 362 -3.47 16.94 14.47
CA ASP A 362 -3.07 17.13 15.86
C ASP A 362 -3.03 18.58 16.36
N MET A 363 -3.09 19.54 15.43
CA MET A 363 -3.14 20.98 15.67
C MET A 363 -4.57 21.52 15.79
N TRP A 364 -5.60 20.71 15.54
CA TRP A 364 -7.01 21.16 15.51
C TRP A 364 -7.77 20.94 16.83
N GLY A 365 -7.05 20.62 17.92
CA GLY A 365 -7.63 20.45 19.26
C GLY A 365 -8.14 19.04 19.56
N SER A 366 -8.67 18.84 20.77
CA SER A 366 -9.09 17.52 21.29
C SER A 366 -10.20 16.86 20.48
N TRP A 367 -11.07 17.62 19.81
CA TRP A 367 -12.16 17.07 19.00
C TRP A 367 -11.65 16.34 17.74
N SER A 368 -10.58 16.86 17.12
CA SER A 368 -9.88 16.15 16.03
C SER A 368 -9.17 14.87 16.48
N ARG A 369 -8.84 14.78 17.78
CA ARG A 369 -8.31 13.58 18.45
C ARG A 369 -9.42 12.61 18.88
N MET A 370 -10.66 13.09 19.07
CA MET A 370 -11.85 12.25 19.33
C MET A 370 -12.45 11.67 18.04
N THR A 371 -12.45 12.41 16.93
CA THR A 371 -12.53 11.83 15.58
C THR A 371 -11.20 11.19 15.16
N GLY A 372 -10.23 11.14 16.09
CA GLY A 372 -8.79 11.00 15.90
C GLY A 372 -8.26 9.63 15.58
N LEU A 373 -9.09 8.81 14.94
CA LEU A 373 -8.60 7.71 14.13
C LEU A 373 -8.90 7.91 12.63
N TYR A 374 -9.83 8.81 12.23
CA TYR A 374 -10.43 8.76 10.88
C TYR A 374 -10.82 10.10 10.24
N GLY A 375 -10.87 11.24 10.95
CA GLY A 375 -11.65 12.42 10.51
C GLY A 375 -11.45 12.99 9.09
N ALA A 376 -10.22 13.19 8.61
CA ALA A 376 -9.97 13.84 7.30
C ALA A 376 -10.06 12.86 6.11
N SER A 377 -9.64 11.62 6.32
CA SER A 377 -9.84 10.54 5.35
C SER A 377 -11.30 10.11 5.28
N PHE A 378 -12.02 10.12 6.40
CA PHE A 378 -13.43 9.75 6.46
C PHE A 378 -14.31 10.65 5.60
N GLN A 379 -14.12 11.98 5.61
CA GLN A 379 -14.94 12.84 4.74
C GLN A 379 -14.62 12.64 3.25
N THR A 380 -13.35 12.41 2.92
CA THR A 380 -12.91 12.06 1.56
C THR A 380 -13.49 10.70 1.14
N GLU A 381 -13.41 9.70 2.00
CA GLU A 381 -13.97 8.35 1.83
C GLU A 381 -15.48 8.40 1.66
N TYR A 382 -16.21 9.12 2.52
CA TYR A 382 -17.67 9.24 2.42
C TYR A 382 -18.10 9.93 1.14
N THR A 383 -17.38 10.97 0.74
CA THR A 383 -17.63 11.65 -0.54
C THR A 383 -17.39 10.68 -1.70
N TYR A 384 -16.27 9.96 -1.68
CA TYR A 384 -15.95 8.96 -2.69
C TYR A 384 -17.01 7.86 -2.77
N TYR A 385 -17.42 7.34 -1.62
CA TYR A 385 -18.44 6.32 -1.50
C TYR A 385 -19.80 6.81 -2.00
N ALA A 386 -20.21 8.02 -1.64
CA ALA A 386 -21.45 8.61 -2.13
C ALA A 386 -21.45 8.74 -3.66
N LEU A 387 -20.34 9.18 -4.26
CA LEU A 387 -20.18 9.25 -5.71
C LEU A 387 -20.27 7.86 -6.36
N SER A 388 -19.62 6.85 -5.76
CA SER A 388 -19.70 5.46 -6.22
C SER A 388 -21.14 4.92 -6.21
N HIS A 389 -21.92 5.22 -5.17
CA HIS A 389 -23.36 4.86 -5.11
C HIS A 389 -24.22 5.55 -6.16
N MET A 390 -23.84 6.77 -6.54
CA MET A 390 -24.48 7.51 -7.63
C MET A 390 -23.96 7.08 -9.02
N GLN A 391 -23.07 6.08 -9.09
CA GLN A 391 -22.40 5.63 -10.31
C GLN A 391 -21.63 6.77 -11.01
N VAL A 392 -21.13 7.73 -10.22
CA VAL A 392 -20.26 8.81 -10.71
C VAL A 392 -18.82 8.37 -10.49
N PRO A 393 -18.06 8.09 -11.57
CA PRO A 393 -16.65 7.77 -11.41
C PRO A 393 -15.91 8.98 -10.85
N ALA A 394 -15.03 8.73 -9.89
CA ALA A 394 -14.29 9.76 -9.18
C ALA A 394 -12.83 9.34 -9.02
N ASP A 395 -11.94 10.34 -9.00
CA ASP A 395 -10.52 10.13 -8.70
C ASP A 395 -10.19 10.76 -7.37
N ILE A 396 -9.28 10.13 -6.63
CA ILE A 396 -8.69 10.78 -5.45
C ILE A 396 -7.53 11.62 -5.93
N VAL A 397 -7.70 12.93 -5.88
CA VAL A 397 -6.67 13.91 -6.23
C VAL A 397 -5.93 14.26 -4.95
N SER A 398 -4.62 14.06 -4.93
CA SER A 398 -3.78 14.49 -3.82
C SER A 398 -2.42 14.93 -4.31
N VAL A 399 -1.76 15.74 -3.51
CA VAL A 399 -0.40 16.24 -3.74
C VAL A 399 0.44 15.95 -2.50
N PRO A 400 1.72 15.57 -2.64
CA PRO A 400 2.58 15.30 -1.50
C PRO A 400 2.50 16.35 -0.38
N PHE A 401 2.66 15.89 0.85
CA PHE A 401 2.69 16.76 2.01
C PHE A 401 3.80 17.81 1.87
N CYS A 402 3.44 19.06 2.13
CA CYS A 402 4.31 20.22 1.91
C CYS A 402 4.71 20.48 0.44
N GLN A 403 3.95 19.99 -0.55
CA GLN A 403 4.21 20.30 -1.95
C GLN A 403 3.90 21.77 -2.28
N GLU A 404 4.72 22.35 -3.16
CA GLU A 404 4.62 23.73 -3.66
C GLU A 404 4.65 23.79 -5.20
N SER A 405 4.31 22.68 -5.89
CA SER A 405 4.32 22.57 -7.35
C SER A 405 3.33 21.50 -7.86
N GLY A 406 3.09 21.41 -9.18
CA GLY A 406 2.39 20.31 -9.85
C GLY A 406 0.88 20.13 -9.61
N LEU A 407 0.23 20.89 -8.71
CA LEU A 407 -1.22 20.78 -8.51
C LEU A 407 -2.02 21.22 -9.74
N PRO A 408 -1.75 22.37 -10.40
CA PRO A 408 -2.49 22.80 -11.59
C PRO A 408 -2.53 21.74 -12.70
N GLU A 409 -1.42 21.03 -12.94
CA GLU A 409 -1.35 19.94 -13.91
C GLU A 409 -2.30 18.80 -13.55
N LYS A 410 -2.39 18.43 -12.27
CA LYS A 410 -3.32 17.41 -11.80
C LYS A 410 -4.78 17.86 -11.94
N LEU A 411 -5.08 19.16 -11.83
CA LEU A 411 -6.47 19.66 -11.92
C LEU A 411 -7.01 19.71 -13.37
N LYS A 412 -6.15 19.76 -14.40
CA LYS A 412 -6.54 19.97 -15.81
C LYS A 412 -7.53 18.92 -16.37
N GLY A 413 -7.54 17.71 -15.83
CA GLY A 413 -8.41 16.62 -16.31
C GLY A 413 -9.84 16.66 -15.76
N TYR A 414 -10.12 17.50 -14.77
CA TYR A 414 -11.37 17.44 -14.02
C TYR A 414 -12.27 18.64 -14.31
N SER A 415 -13.56 18.36 -14.49
CA SER A 415 -14.62 19.39 -14.58
C SER A 415 -15.07 19.87 -13.20
N VAL A 416 -15.03 18.98 -12.21
CA VAL A 416 -15.40 19.26 -10.82
C VAL A 416 -14.31 18.73 -9.88
N ILE A 417 -13.94 19.53 -8.88
CA ILE A 417 -13.13 19.09 -7.75
C ILE A 417 -13.91 19.33 -6.46
N ILE A 418 -14.04 18.30 -5.65
CA ILE A 418 -14.67 18.35 -4.33
C ILE A 418 -13.57 18.44 -3.26
N LEU A 419 -13.69 19.39 -2.34
CA LEU A 419 -12.77 19.62 -1.24
C LEU A 419 -13.49 19.30 0.09
N PRO A 420 -13.55 18.02 0.49
CA PRO A 420 -14.26 17.63 1.70
C PRO A 420 -13.47 17.96 2.97
N ASP A 421 -13.98 18.86 3.82
CA ASP A 421 -13.43 19.21 5.13
C ASP A 421 -11.92 19.59 5.09
N VAL A 422 -11.51 20.33 4.06
CA VAL A 422 -10.11 20.76 3.88
C VAL A 422 -9.80 21.91 4.84
N LYS A 423 -9.26 21.57 6.02
CA LYS A 423 -8.91 22.54 7.08
C LYS A 423 -7.57 23.23 6.89
N CYS A 424 -6.64 22.59 6.19
CA CYS A 424 -5.29 23.09 6.02
C CYS A 424 -4.88 23.03 4.55
N MET A 425 -4.44 24.17 4.05
CA MET A 425 -4.00 24.35 2.67
C MET A 425 -2.85 25.35 2.65
N SER A 426 -1.81 25.07 1.86
CA SER A 426 -0.76 26.04 1.58
C SER A 426 -1.27 27.17 0.69
N LYS A 427 -0.58 28.32 0.71
CA LYS A 427 -0.87 29.40 -0.23
C LYS A 427 -0.79 28.93 -1.70
N TYR A 428 0.17 28.05 -2.00
CA TYR A 428 0.31 27.48 -3.32
C TYR A 428 -0.93 26.66 -3.76
N GLU A 429 -1.42 25.78 -2.89
CA GLU A 429 -2.64 25.01 -3.17
C GLU A 429 -3.84 25.95 -3.37
N ALA A 430 -4.00 26.96 -2.51
CA ALA A 430 -5.09 27.94 -2.60
C ALA A 430 -5.06 28.73 -3.92
N ASP A 431 -3.88 29.24 -4.29
CA ASP A 431 -3.68 29.96 -5.54
C ASP A 431 -3.92 29.04 -6.76
N SER A 432 -3.56 27.75 -6.66
CA SER A 432 -3.81 26.74 -7.71
C SER A 432 -5.30 26.45 -7.91
N PHE A 433 -6.07 26.30 -6.82
CA PHE A 433 -7.52 26.11 -6.90
C PHE A 433 -8.23 27.38 -7.40
N ALA A 434 -7.79 28.57 -6.97
CA ALA A 434 -8.31 29.82 -7.51
C ALA A 434 -8.05 29.96 -9.02
N GLY A 435 -6.85 29.57 -9.47
CA GLY A 435 -6.51 29.51 -10.89
C GLY A 435 -7.36 28.50 -11.66
N TYR A 436 -7.63 27.33 -11.09
CA TYR A 436 -8.51 26.32 -11.68
C TYR A 436 -9.93 26.84 -11.90
N VAL A 437 -10.53 27.50 -10.89
CA VAL A 437 -11.86 28.12 -11.02
C VAL A 437 -11.87 29.23 -12.06
N LYS A 438 -10.85 30.09 -12.05
CA LYS A 438 -10.71 31.18 -13.04
C LYS A 438 -10.68 30.65 -14.48
N ASN A 439 -10.16 29.43 -14.68
CA ASN A 439 -10.09 28.76 -15.97
C ASN A 439 -11.33 27.91 -16.30
N GLY A 440 -12.43 28.06 -15.54
CA GLY A 440 -13.72 27.40 -15.81
C GLY A 440 -13.95 26.09 -15.05
N GLY A 441 -13.04 25.69 -14.16
CA GLY A 441 -13.23 24.54 -13.28
C GLY A 441 -14.28 24.80 -12.18
N THR A 442 -14.97 23.75 -11.73
CA THR A 442 -15.96 23.85 -10.64
C THR A 442 -15.37 23.31 -9.34
N LEU A 443 -15.49 24.08 -8.24
CA LEU A 443 -15.17 23.61 -6.89
C LEU A 443 -16.43 23.41 -6.06
N ILE A 444 -16.50 22.28 -5.37
CA ILE A 444 -17.48 22.02 -4.29
C ILE A 444 -16.69 21.95 -2.99
N ILE A 445 -17.01 22.80 -2.02
CA ILE A 445 -16.31 22.87 -0.73
C ILE A 445 -17.34 22.60 0.37
N THR A 446 -17.02 21.72 1.32
CA THR A 446 -17.94 21.30 2.40
C THR A 446 -17.31 21.42 3.77
#